data_AF-K1SCA3-F1
#
_entry.id   AF-K1SCA3-F1
#
_cell.length_a   1.000
_cell.length_b   1.000
_cell.length_c   1.000
_cell.angle_alpha   90.00
_cell.angle_beta   90.00
_cell.angle_gamma   90.00
#
_symmetry.space_group_name_H-M   'P 1'
#
loop_
_entity.id
_entity.type
_entity.pdbx_description
1 polymer ?
#
loop_
_entity_poly.entity_id
_entity_poly.type
_entity_poly.pdbx_seq_one_letter_code
_entity_poly.pdbx_strand_id
1 'polypeptide(L)'
;VMDKFISSDLNVTNLAESGNYATGLQASTFPGVLANAKAGDYMIMECGYNDANYSSEAKMATALEEIADDCEKAGITLILSTPNFGAARGDTNKADVKFGPKILEVAKEKGVLGVNLSGLGYADYTASGSNKEYWSKNFNVYFSGAQQDDLHLSYFGAMKNASLVAQAIYDAQNDTENAELAETLKGLKINTQAYQMKDSEGQTVTLQVK
;
A
#
# COMPACT_ATOMS: atom_id res chain seq x y z
N VAL A 1 -8.32 0.16 7.94
CA VAL A 1 -8.95 -0.63 6.87
C VAL A 1 -8.18 -1.92 6.59
N MET A 2 -6.84 -1.95 6.68
CA MET A 2 -6.08 -3.21 6.56
C MET A 2 -6.53 -4.28 7.57
N ASP A 3 -6.99 -3.88 8.76
CA ASP A 3 -7.62 -4.74 9.78
C ASP A 3 -8.80 -5.57 9.27
N LYS A 4 -9.42 -5.20 8.14
CA LYS A 4 -10.50 -5.97 7.51
C LYS A 4 -9.99 -7.14 6.68
N PHE A 5 -8.78 -7.03 6.14
CA PHE A 5 -8.19 -8.03 5.24
C PHE A 5 -7.04 -8.81 5.88
N ILE A 6 -6.70 -8.51 7.13
CA ILE A 6 -5.79 -9.30 7.95
C ILE A 6 -6.63 -10.09 8.96
N SER A 7 -6.22 -11.31 9.27
CA SER A 7 -6.90 -12.17 10.24
C SER A 7 -6.97 -11.53 11.63
N SER A 8 -8.08 -11.75 12.33
CA SER A 8 -8.37 -11.11 13.62
C SER A 8 -7.52 -11.62 14.79
N ASP A 9 -6.70 -12.66 14.57
CA ASP A 9 -5.69 -13.12 15.54
C ASP A 9 -4.41 -12.26 15.51
N LEU A 10 -4.29 -11.33 14.55
CA LEU A 10 -3.22 -10.35 14.47
C LEU A 10 -3.72 -8.95 14.83
N ASN A 11 -2.89 -8.20 15.55
CA ASN A 11 -3.15 -6.79 15.83
C ASN A 11 -2.64 -5.93 14.69
N VAL A 12 -3.50 -5.05 14.15
CA VAL A 12 -3.13 -4.09 13.11
C VAL A 12 -3.09 -2.70 13.72
N THR A 13 -1.92 -2.09 13.77
CA THR A 13 -1.72 -0.72 14.26
C THR A 13 -1.33 0.18 13.10
N ASN A 14 -2.12 1.22 12.85
CA ASN A 14 -1.78 2.21 11.82
C ASN A 14 -0.91 3.31 12.43
N LEU A 15 0.35 3.36 11.99
CA LEU A 15 1.32 4.38 12.38
C LEU A 15 1.66 5.34 11.22
N ALA A 16 0.86 5.34 10.15
CA ALA A 16 1.05 6.28 9.05
C ALA A 16 0.78 7.73 9.48
N GLU A 17 1.62 8.65 9.01
CA GLU A 17 1.52 10.09 9.31
C GLU A 17 1.21 10.89 8.04
N SER A 18 0.16 11.71 8.09
CA SER A 18 -0.22 12.57 6.97
C SER A 18 0.88 13.56 6.62
N GLY A 19 1.17 13.73 5.33
CA GLY A 19 2.21 14.66 4.86
C GLY A 19 3.65 14.14 5.02
N ASN A 20 3.84 12.94 5.58
CA ASN A 20 5.16 12.37 5.80
C ASN A 20 5.69 11.64 4.55
N TYR A 21 6.99 11.33 4.55
CA TYR A 21 7.80 10.76 3.47
C TYR A 21 8.89 9.86 4.07
N ALA A 22 9.62 9.07 3.29
CA ALA A 22 10.44 7.97 3.81
C ALA A 22 11.44 8.38 4.90
N THR A 23 12.26 9.40 4.66
CA THR A 23 13.22 9.91 5.67
C THR A 23 12.54 10.54 6.88
N GLY A 24 11.34 11.11 6.70
CA GLY A 24 10.59 11.68 7.81
C GLY A 24 9.99 10.59 8.70
N LEU A 25 9.43 9.53 8.13
CA LEU A 25 8.93 8.34 8.84
C LEU A 25 10.07 7.61 9.57
N GLN A 26 11.23 7.49 8.91
CA GLN A 26 12.44 6.93 9.50
C GLN A 26 12.87 7.68 10.77
N ALA A 27 12.72 9.01 10.80
CA ALA A 27 13.11 9.83 11.93
C ALA A 27 12.04 9.98 13.02
N SER A 28 10.76 9.71 12.71
CA SER A 28 9.62 9.98 13.59
C SER A 28 9.03 8.69 14.17
N THR A 29 8.23 8.00 13.37
CA THR A 29 7.46 6.82 13.79
C THR A 29 8.30 5.55 13.83
N PHE A 30 9.25 5.37 12.90
CA PHE A 30 10.02 4.12 12.78
C PHE A 30 10.81 3.73 14.04
N PRO A 31 11.45 4.65 14.78
CA PRO A 31 12.08 4.31 16.06
C PRO A 31 11.09 3.73 17.07
N GLY A 32 9.84 4.20 17.05
CA GLY A 32 8.75 3.65 17.85
C GLY A 32 8.36 2.23 17.42
N VAL A 33 8.38 1.94 16.11
CA VAL A 33 8.20 0.57 15.60
C VAL A 33 9.30 -0.33 16.14
N LEU A 34 10.57 0.03 15.95
CA LEU A 34 11.71 -0.77 16.42
C LEU A 34 11.71 -0.99 17.93
N ALA A 35 11.23 -0.02 18.71
CA ALA A 35 11.18 -0.13 20.16
C ALA A 35 10.08 -1.07 20.68
N ASN A 36 9.03 -1.33 19.89
CA ASN A 36 7.84 -2.05 20.35
C ASN A 36 7.55 -3.35 19.58
N ALA A 37 8.03 -3.45 18.33
CA ALA A 37 7.90 -4.66 17.55
C ALA A 37 8.84 -5.76 18.07
N LYS A 38 8.48 -7.00 17.81
CA LYS A 38 9.28 -8.19 18.10
C LYS A 38 9.51 -9.00 16.84
N ALA A 39 10.49 -9.91 16.89
CA ALA A 39 10.72 -10.86 15.82
C ALA A 39 9.42 -11.64 15.48
N GLY A 40 9.09 -11.70 14.19
CA GLY A 40 7.85 -12.27 13.67
C GLY A 40 6.71 -11.27 13.47
N ASP A 41 6.88 -9.99 13.84
CA ASP A 41 5.95 -8.93 13.45
C ASP A 41 6.17 -8.52 11.98
N TYR A 42 5.14 -7.93 11.38
CA TYR A 42 5.14 -7.46 9.99
C TYR A 42 4.98 -5.94 9.94
N MET A 43 5.71 -5.29 9.03
CA MET A 43 5.57 -3.86 8.75
C MET A 43 5.24 -3.65 7.27
N ILE A 44 4.11 -3.00 6.99
CA ILE A 44 3.79 -2.53 5.64
C ILE A 44 4.11 -1.04 5.58
N MET A 45 5.00 -0.64 4.67
CA MET A 45 5.39 0.76 4.47
C MET A 45 5.02 1.24 3.08
N GLU A 46 4.25 2.32 3.00
CA GLU A 46 3.92 3.04 1.77
C GLU A 46 4.50 4.45 1.85
N CYS A 47 5.21 4.88 0.80
CA CYS A 47 5.74 6.24 0.66
C CYS A 47 5.86 6.62 -0.83
N GLY A 48 6.30 7.85 -1.13
CA GLY A 48 6.60 8.30 -2.49
C GLY A 48 5.96 9.64 -2.87
N TYR A 49 4.68 9.87 -2.51
CA TYR A 49 3.99 11.13 -2.87
C TYR A 49 4.69 12.38 -2.33
N ASN A 50 4.99 12.36 -1.04
CA ASN A 50 5.66 13.48 -0.36
C ASN A 50 7.17 13.44 -0.55
N ASP A 51 7.77 12.26 -0.79
CA ASP A 51 9.17 12.16 -1.20
C ASP A 51 9.44 12.95 -2.49
N ALA A 52 8.53 12.83 -3.46
CA ALA A 52 8.62 13.57 -4.72
C ALA A 52 8.41 15.10 -4.58
N ASN A 53 7.85 15.56 -3.46
CA ASN A 53 7.57 16.98 -3.20
C ASN A 53 8.58 17.63 -2.26
N TYR A 54 9.09 16.89 -1.26
CA TYR A 54 9.87 17.42 -0.15
C TYR A 54 11.25 16.77 0.01
N SER A 55 11.56 15.76 -0.81
CA SER A 55 12.82 15.02 -0.76
C SER A 55 13.31 14.68 -2.18
N SER A 56 14.03 13.56 -2.33
CA SER A 56 14.46 13.04 -3.62
C SER A 56 14.35 11.52 -3.66
N GLU A 57 14.31 10.96 -4.87
CA GLU A 57 14.29 9.52 -5.10
C GLU A 57 15.48 8.82 -4.40
N ALA A 58 16.68 9.41 -4.49
CA ALA A 58 17.87 8.86 -3.86
C ALA A 58 17.75 8.82 -2.33
N LYS A 59 17.26 9.90 -1.70
CA LYS A 59 17.08 9.94 -0.24
C LYS A 59 15.99 8.97 0.22
N MET A 60 14.91 8.84 -0.56
CA MET A 60 13.87 7.86 -0.29
C MET A 60 14.44 6.44 -0.35
N ALA A 61 15.19 6.10 -1.40
CA ALA A 61 15.81 4.78 -1.55
C ALA A 61 16.74 4.45 -0.37
N THR A 62 17.66 5.37 -0.02
CA THR A 62 18.55 5.18 1.14
C THR A 62 17.78 4.95 2.44
N ALA A 63 16.73 5.73 2.70
CA ALA A 63 15.92 5.54 3.90
C ALA A 63 15.20 4.18 3.91
N LEU A 64 14.67 3.74 2.77
CA LEU A 64 14.02 2.43 2.67
C LEU A 64 15.01 1.27 2.82
N GLU A 65 16.23 1.40 2.28
CA GLU A 65 17.32 0.43 2.47
C GLU A 65 17.71 0.30 3.95
N GLU A 66 17.91 1.43 4.63
CA GLU A 66 18.23 1.47 6.06
C GLU A 66 17.10 0.92 6.94
N ILE A 67 15.84 1.26 6.62
CA ILE A 67 14.66 0.70 7.30
C ILE A 67 14.60 -0.81 7.11
N ALA A 68 14.86 -1.31 5.90
CA ALA A 68 14.88 -2.74 5.62
C ALA A 68 15.99 -3.46 6.41
N ASP A 69 17.19 -2.87 6.49
CA ASP A 69 18.30 -3.41 7.30
C ASP A 69 17.95 -3.48 8.79
N ASP A 70 17.28 -2.46 9.33
CA ASP A 70 16.92 -2.43 10.74
C ASP A 70 15.74 -3.36 11.05
N CYS A 71 14.77 -3.50 10.13
CA CYS A 71 13.73 -4.52 10.21
C CYS A 71 14.33 -5.93 10.21
N GLU A 72 15.26 -6.24 9.32
CA GLU A 72 15.94 -7.54 9.25
C GLU A 72 16.64 -7.86 10.58
N LYS A 73 17.44 -6.93 11.11
CA LYS A 73 18.12 -7.09 12.42
C LYS A 73 17.15 -7.31 13.58
N ALA A 74 15.98 -6.70 13.53
CA ALA A 74 14.94 -6.84 14.55
C ALA A 74 14.05 -8.08 14.35
N GLY A 75 14.20 -8.82 13.24
CA GLY A 75 13.34 -9.94 12.87
C GLY A 75 11.93 -9.52 12.43
N ILE A 76 11.77 -8.28 11.96
CA ILE A 76 10.51 -7.74 11.43
C ILE A 76 10.48 -8.02 9.93
N THR A 77 9.39 -8.60 9.43
CA THR A 77 9.19 -8.77 7.99
C THR A 77 8.64 -7.48 7.40
N LEU A 78 9.47 -6.77 6.64
CA LEU A 78 9.08 -5.58 5.89
C LEU A 78 8.36 -5.94 4.59
N ILE A 79 7.34 -5.16 4.25
CA ILE A 79 6.63 -5.15 2.97
C ILE A 79 6.62 -3.72 2.48
N LEU A 80 7.16 -3.47 1.29
CA LEU A 80 7.18 -2.15 0.68
C LEU A 80 6.04 -2.03 -0.34
N SER A 81 5.26 -0.96 -0.25
CA SER A 81 4.17 -0.67 -1.19
C SER A 81 4.47 0.60 -1.96
N THR A 82 4.22 0.58 -3.27
CA THR A 82 4.17 1.82 -4.06
C THR A 82 2.98 2.68 -3.62
N PRO A 83 3.00 4.00 -3.86
CA PRO A 83 1.87 4.85 -3.53
C PRO A 83 0.58 4.44 -4.26
N ASN A 84 -0.57 4.85 -3.75
CA ASN A 84 -1.83 4.61 -4.44
C ASN A 84 -1.90 5.23 -5.85
N PHE A 85 -2.60 4.55 -6.75
CA PHE A 85 -3.05 5.12 -8.03
C PHE A 85 -4.06 6.26 -7.81
N GLY A 86 -4.10 7.23 -8.74
CA GLY A 86 -5.10 8.28 -8.78
C GLY A 86 -5.58 8.55 -10.21
N ALA A 87 -6.86 8.29 -10.50
CA ALA A 87 -7.43 8.43 -11.84
C ALA A 87 -7.65 9.90 -12.24
N ALA A 88 -8.02 10.75 -11.28
CA ALA A 88 -8.36 12.14 -11.55
C ALA A 88 -7.14 13.03 -11.76
N ARG A 89 -6.01 12.65 -11.17
CA ARG A 89 -4.78 13.42 -11.14
C ARG A 89 -3.86 13.04 -12.29
N GLY A 90 -3.49 14.03 -13.12
CA GLY A 90 -2.79 13.78 -14.39
C GLY A 90 -1.43 13.10 -14.26
N ASP A 91 -0.68 13.39 -13.19
CA ASP A 91 0.63 12.79 -12.91
C ASP A 91 0.57 11.42 -12.23
N THR A 92 -0.63 10.93 -11.89
CA THR A 92 -0.86 9.65 -11.20
C THR A 92 -1.75 8.69 -11.98
N ASN A 93 -2.28 9.11 -13.13
CA ASN A 93 -3.08 8.24 -14.00
C ASN A 93 -2.19 7.30 -14.85
N LYS A 94 -1.40 6.46 -14.19
CA LYS A 94 -0.46 5.52 -14.78
C LYS A 94 -0.09 4.44 -13.75
N ALA A 95 0.43 3.31 -14.23
CA ALA A 95 0.84 2.19 -13.37
C ALA A 95 1.98 2.57 -12.40
N ASP A 96 2.89 3.44 -12.83
CA ASP A 96 4.06 3.83 -12.05
C ASP A 96 3.93 5.27 -11.57
N VAL A 97 3.62 5.44 -10.29
CA VAL A 97 3.49 6.75 -9.66
C VAL A 97 4.63 7.01 -8.68
N LYS A 98 5.09 8.26 -8.63
CA LYS A 98 5.95 8.85 -7.60
C LYS A 98 7.01 7.90 -7.01
N PHE A 99 8.11 7.74 -7.75
CA PHE A 99 9.25 6.88 -7.39
C PHE A 99 8.90 5.40 -7.13
N GLY A 100 7.68 4.96 -7.43
CA GLY A 100 7.22 3.58 -7.30
C GLY A 100 8.17 2.54 -7.89
N PRO A 101 8.71 2.72 -9.12
CA PRO A 101 9.70 1.80 -9.67
C PRO A 101 10.94 1.64 -8.78
N LYS A 102 11.43 2.72 -8.18
CA LYS A 102 12.57 2.68 -7.26
C LYS A 102 12.22 1.97 -5.94
N ILE A 103 11.00 2.14 -5.43
CA ILE A 103 10.53 1.40 -4.23
C ILE A 103 10.55 -0.11 -4.50
N LEU A 104 10.08 -0.54 -5.66
CA LEU A 104 10.08 -1.96 -6.05
C LEU A 104 11.49 -2.50 -6.30
N GLU A 105 12.40 -1.67 -6.81
CA GLU A 105 13.83 -2.01 -6.95
C GLU A 105 14.46 -2.25 -5.57
N VAL A 106 14.27 -1.35 -4.61
CA VAL A 106 14.75 -1.53 -3.23
C VAL A 106 14.13 -2.79 -2.61
N ALA A 107 12.82 -3.03 -2.80
CA ALA A 107 12.17 -4.23 -2.27
C ALA A 107 12.86 -5.51 -2.77
N LYS A 108 13.13 -5.57 -4.08
CA LYS A 108 13.83 -6.68 -4.71
C LYS A 108 15.26 -6.84 -4.19
N GLU A 109 16.02 -5.75 -4.08
CA GLU A 109 17.41 -5.78 -3.59
C GLU A 109 17.52 -6.22 -2.14
N LYS A 110 16.55 -5.85 -1.30
CA LYS A 110 16.47 -6.24 0.11
C LYS A 110 15.77 -7.58 0.33
N GLY A 111 15.32 -8.26 -0.72
CA GLY A 111 14.63 -9.55 -0.62
C GLY A 111 13.28 -9.51 0.08
N VAL A 112 12.62 -8.35 0.13
CA VAL A 112 11.31 -8.16 0.76
C VAL A 112 10.20 -8.08 -0.28
N LEU A 113 8.95 -8.29 0.13
CA LEU A 113 7.82 -8.16 -0.78
C LEU A 113 7.64 -6.70 -1.22
N GLY A 114 7.68 -6.48 -2.54
CA GLY A 114 7.30 -5.22 -3.18
C GLY A 114 5.88 -5.31 -3.75
N VAL A 115 4.94 -4.54 -3.19
CA VAL A 115 3.55 -4.44 -3.67
C VAL A 115 3.44 -3.27 -4.65
N ASN A 116 3.18 -3.55 -5.93
CA ASN A 116 2.91 -2.52 -6.93
C ASN A 116 1.45 -2.01 -6.85
N LEU A 117 1.10 -1.33 -5.75
CA LEU A 117 -0.26 -0.85 -5.49
C LEU A 117 -0.76 0.10 -6.58
N SER A 118 0.07 1.02 -7.06
CA SER A 118 -0.29 1.89 -8.19
C SER A 118 -0.58 1.11 -9.47
N GLY A 119 0.22 0.09 -9.77
CA GLY A 119 0.02 -0.79 -10.92
C GLY A 119 -1.30 -1.56 -10.81
N LEU A 120 -1.58 -2.13 -9.63
CA LEU A 120 -2.82 -2.85 -9.35
C LEU A 120 -4.04 -1.93 -9.49
N GLY A 121 -3.98 -0.73 -8.92
CA GLY A 121 -5.05 0.27 -9.05
C GLY A 121 -5.28 0.71 -10.50
N TYR A 122 -4.20 0.91 -11.26
CA TYR A 122 -4.29 1.26 -12.69
C TYR A 122 -4.88 0.12 -13.54
N ALA A 123 -4.55 -1.13 -13.22
CA ALA A 123 -5.12 -2.30 -13.88
C ALA A 123 -6.64 -2.38 -13.66
N ASP A 124 -7.11 -2.19 -12.42
CA ASP A 124 -8.54 -2.13 -12.11
C ASP A 124 -9.23 -0.97 -12.81
N TYR A 125 -8.58 0.20 -12.87
CA TYR A 125 -9.11 1.37 -13.59
C TYR A 125 -9.32 1.05 -15.06
N THR A 126 -8.32 0.44 -15.69
CA THR A 126 -8.40 0.03 -17.10
C THR A 126 -9.48 -1.04 -17.31
N ALA A 127 -9.57 -2.04 -16.42
CA ALA A 127 -10.58 -3.09 -16.49
C ALA A 127 -12.01 -2.55 -16.32
N SER A 128 -12.19 -1.44 -15.61
CA SER A 128 -13.47 -0.73 -15.49
C SER A 128 -13.83 0.16 -16.70
N GLY A 129 -13.06 0.09 -17.79
CA GLY A 129 -13.26 0.91 -18.98
C GLY A 129 -12.72 2.34 -18.85
N SER A 130 -11.78 2.58 -17.92
CA SER A 130 -11.13 3.87 -17.72
C SER A 130 -12.10 5.03 -17.42
N ASN A 131 -13.16 4.75 -16.65
CA ASN A 131 -14.15 5.75 -16.28
C ASN A 131 -13.64 6.66 -15.14
N LYS A 132 -12.96 7.75 -15.51
CA LYS A 132 -12.40 8.73 -14.55
C LYS A 132 -13.44 9.31 -13.59
N GLU A 133 -14.66 9.59 -14.06
CA GLU A 133 -15.71 10.16 -13.22
C GLU A 133 -16.16 9.17 -12.14
N TYR A 134 -16.42 7.92 -12.53
CA TYR A 134 -16.74 6.85 -11.59
C TYR A 134 -15.65 6.70 -10.54
N TRP A 135 -14.38 6.65 -10.95
CA TRP A 135 -13.27 6.49 -10.02
C TRP A 135 -13.14 7.66 -9.05
N SER A 136 -13.28 8.89 -9.54
CA SER A 136 -13.19 10.10 -8.71
C SER A 136 -14.30 10.15 -7.67
N LYS A 137 -15.53 9.75 -8.03
CA LYS A 137 -16.69 9.75 -7.13
C LYS A 137 -16.63 8.63 -6.07
N ASN A 138 -16.05 7.49 -6.42
CA ASN A 138 -16.05 6.31 -5.57
C ASN A 138 -14.81 6.17 -4.71
N PHE A 139 -13.63 6.43 -5.28
CA PHE A 139 -12.37 6.07 -4.64
C PHE A 139 -11.60 7.26 -4.09
N ASN A 140 -11.81 8.48 -4.58
CA ASN A 140 -11.22 9.70 -4.01
C ASN A 140 -12.18 10.39 -3.03
N VAL A 141 -11.65 11.24 -2.15
CA VAL A 141 -12.47 12.13 -1.34
C VAL A 141 -13.11 13.16 -2.28
N TYR A 142 -14.34 12.87 -2.68
CA TYR A 142 -15.08 13.72 -3.59
C TYR A 142 -15.87 14.80 -2.83
N PHE A 143 -15.52 16.07 -3.06
CA PHE A 143 -16.32 17.21 -2.61
C PHE A 143 -16.96 17.91 -3.82
N SER A 144 -18.23 18.31 -3.71
CA SER A 144 -18.85 19.19 -4.70
C SER A 144 -18.24 20.59 -4.62
N GLY A 145 -17.69 21.13 -5.70
CA GLY A 145 -17.14 22.49 -5.75
C GLY A 145 -15.79 22.59 -6.49
N ALA A 146 -15.11 23.72 -6.33
CA ALA A 146 -13.88 24.07 -7.06
C ALA A 146 -12.60 23.38 -6.55
N GLN A 147 -12.67 22.56 -5.49
CA GLN A 147 -11.56 21.81 -4.94
C GLN A 147 -11.93 20.32 -4.88
N GLN A 148 -11.60 19.60 -5.95
CA GLN A 148 -11.61 18.13 -5.92
C GLN A 148 -10.26 17.66 -5.38
N ASP A 149 -10.30 16.80 -4.37
CA ASP A 149 -9.12 16.09 -3.90
C ASP A 149 -8.93 14.86 -4.78
N ASP A 150 -7.90 14.89 -5.61
CA ASP A 150 -7.62 13.86 -6.61
C ASP A 150 -6.55 12.86 -6.14
N LEU A 151 -6.11 12.98 -4.89
CA LEU A 151 -5.09 12.13 -4.27
C LEU A 151 -5.64 11.32 -3.11
N HIS A 152 -6.29 11.97 -2.14
CA HIS A 152 -6.76 11.31 -0.93
C HIS A 152 -7.98 10.45 -1.23
N LEU A 153 -8.07 9.33 -0.51
CA LEU A 153 -9.06 8.29 -0.79
C LEU A 153 -10.30 8.43 0.09
N SER A 154 -11.47 8.12 -0.48
CA SER A 154 -12.68 7.86 0.30
C SER A 154 -12.49 6.59 1.15
N TYR A 155 -13.43 6.30 2.05
CA TYR A 155 -13.44 5.01 2.75
C TYR A 155 -13.49 3.82 1.77
N PHE A 156 -14.23 3.95 0.66
CA PHE A 156 -14.30 2.91 -0.36
C PHE A 156 -12.98 2.78 -1.12
N GLY A 157 -12.31 3.89 -1.46
CA GLY A 157 -10.94 3.88 -1.99
C GLY A 157 -9.94 3.21 -1.06
N ALA A 158 -9.97 3.54 0.23
CA ALA A 158 -9.09 2.94 1.22
C ALA A 158 -9.34 1.43 1.37
N MET A 159 -10.60 0.99 1.39
CA MET A 159 -10.97 -0.44 1.40
C MET A 159 -10.50 -1.16 0.14
N LYS A 160 -10.63 -0.53 -1.03
CA LYS A 160 -10.16 -1.08 -2.30
C LYS A 160 -8.64 -1.25 -2.30
N ASN A 161 -7.88 -0.23 -1.92
CA ASN A 161 -6.43 -0.34 -1.81
C ASN A 161 -6.01 -1.42 -0.81
N ALA A 162 -6.66 -1.47 0.36
CA ALA A 162 -6.38 -2.50 1.35
C ALA A 162 -6.62 -3.92 0.80
N SER A 163 -7.67 -4.11 0.00
CA SER A 163 -7.92 -5.39 -0.67
C SER A 163 -6.86 -5.74 -1.71
N LEU A 164 -6.29 -4.76 -2.41
CA LEU A 164 -5.23 -4.97 -3.39
C LEU A 164 -3.90 -5.34 -2.73
N VAL A 165 -3.54 -4.64 -1.65
CA VAL A 165 -2.36 -5.00 -0.85
C VAL A 165 -2.51 -6.40 -0.26
N ALA A 166 -3.67 -6.71 0.31
CA ALA A 166 -3.93 -8.03 0.88
C ALA A 166 -3.93 -9.15 -0.17
N GLN A 167 -4.46 -8.90 -1.36
CA GLN A 167 -4.36 -9.84 -2.49
C GLN A 167 -2.91 -10.06 -2.89
N ALA A 168 -2.11 -9.01 -3.02
CA ALA A 168 -0.69 -9.15 -3.38
C ALA A 168 0.10 -9.97 -2.34
N ILE A 169 -0.19 -9.80 -1.05
CA ILE A 169 0.40 -10.61 0.01
C ILE A 169 -0.06 -12.07 -0.09
N TYR A 170 -1.36 -12.28 -0.30
CA TYR A 170 -1.92 -13.63 -0.45
C TYR A 170 -1.33 -14.36 -1.67
N ASP A 171 -1.20 -13.69 -2.80
CA ASP A 171 -0.58 -14.25 -4.00
C ASP A 171 0.89 -14.62 -3.73
N ALA A 172 1.65 -13.74 -3.06
CA ALA A 172 3.03 -14.00 -2.70
C ALA A 172 3.19 -15.17 -1.70
N GLN A 173 2.24 -15.38 -0.80
CA GLN A 173 2.22 -16.56 0.10
C GLN A 173 2.04 -17.88 -0.65
N ASN A 174 1.46 -17.83 -1.85
CA ASN A 174 1.17 -18.98 -2.70
C ASN A 174 2.13 -19.08 -3.90
N ASP A 175 3.14 -18.20 -3.98
CA ASP A 175 4.13 -18.20 -5.05
C ASP A 175 5.10 -19.37 -4.89
N THR A 176 5.07 -20.29 -5.85
CA THR A 176 5.97 -21.47 -5.86
C THR A 176 7.36 -21.15 -6.42
N GLU A 177 7.53 -20.03 -7.11
CA GLU A 177 8.82 -19.63 -7.67
C GLU A 177 9.70 -18.91 -6.63
N ASN A 178 9.09 -18.26 -5.63
CA ASN A 178 9.77 -17.60 -4.53
C ASN A 178 9.40 -18.20 -3.16
N ALA A 179 9.75 -19.48 -2.97
CA ALA A 179 9.36 -20.26 -1.78
C ALA A 179 9.86 -19.67 -0.44
N GLU A 180 11.01 -19.00 -0.43
CA GLU A 180 11.58 -18.39 0.79
C GLU A 180 10.77 -17.16 1.24
N LEU A 181 10.44 -16.26 0.30
CA LEU A 181 9.56 -15.13 0.60
C LEU A 181 8.15 -15.61 0.96
N ALA A 182 7.63 -16.60 0.23
CA ALA A 182 6.33 -17.20 0.51
C ALA A 182 6.27 -17.73 1.95
N GLU A 183 7.28 -18.49 2.40
CA GLU A 183 7.36 -19.00 3.77
C GLU A 183 7.41 -17.88 4.81
N THR A 184 8.22 -16.85 4.57
CA THR A 184 8.34 -15.67 5.45
C THR A 184 6.99 -14.97 5.65
N LEU A 185 6.16 -14.93 4.61
CA LEU A 185 4.87 -14.28 4.64
C LEU A 185 3.74 -15.12 5.24
N LYS A 186 3.89 -16.45 5.41
CA LYS A 186 2.80 -17.33 5.88
C LYS A 186 2.21 -16.98 7.24
N GLY A 187 3.00 -16.33 8.11
CA GLY A 187 2.52 -15.86 9.42
C GLY A 187 1.52 -14.71 9.31
N LEU A 188 1.56 -13.92 8.23
CA LEU A 188 0.63 -12.81 7.97
C LEU A 188 -0.69 -13.33 7.37
N LYS A 189 -1.52 -13.95 8.19
CA LYS A 189 -2.78 -14.56 7.74
C LYS A 189 -3.73 -13.53 7.13
N ILE A 190 -4.14 -13.76 5.89
CA ILE A 190 -5.06 -12.90 5.15
C ILE A 190 -6.51 -13.34 5.36
N ASN A 191 -7.40 -12.37 5.63
CA ASN A 191 -8.84 -12.60 5.72
C ASN A 191 -9.46 -12.52 4.32
N THR A 192 -10.02 -13.63 3.85
CA THR A 192 -10.67 -13.75 2.54
C THR A 192 -12.19 -13.50 2.58
N GLN A 193 -12.70 -12.96 3.68
CA GLN A 193 -14.10 -12.57 3.80
C GLN A 193 -14.48 -11.52 2.75
N ALA A 194 -15.65 -11.69 2.13
CA ALA A 194 -16.22 -10.72 1.22
C ALA A 194 -16.82 -9.51 1.97
N TYR A 195 -16.48 -8.31 1.52
CA TYR A 195 -17.04 -7.05 2.00
C TYR A 195 -17.91 -6.41 0.91
N GLN A 196 -19.18 -6.18 1.23
CA GLN A 196 -20.11 -5.51 0.33
C GLN A 196 -20.16 -4.02 0.63
N MET A 197 -19.96 -3.20 -0.40
CA MET A 197 -20.01 -1.75 -0.34
C MET A 197 -20.98 -1.21 -1.40
N LYS A 198 -21.46 0.01 -1.20
CA LYS A 198 -22.26 0.73 -2.19
C LYS A 198 -21.41 1.77 -2.89
N ASP A 199 -21.45 1.76 -4.22
CA ASP A 199 -20.84 2.81 -5.04
C ASP A 199 -21.75 4.06 -5.11
N SER A 200 -21.28 5.08 -5.82
CA SER A 200 -21.98 6.35 -6.04
C SER A 200 -23.27 6.22 -6.84
N GLU A 201 -23.48 5.08 -7.50
CA GLU A 201 -24.70 4.76 -8.27
C GLU A 201 -25.66 3.85 -7.47
N GLY A 202 -25.29 3.46 -6.24
CA GLY A 202 -26.06 2.57 -5.38
C GLY A 202 -25.89 1.08 -5.70
N GLN A 203 -24.99 0.72 -6.63
CA GLN A 203 -24.69 -0.66 -6.97
C GLN A 203 -23.85 -1.30 -5.86
N THR A 204 -24.06 -2.60 -5.63
CA THR A 204 -23.25 -3.35 -4.67
C THR A 204 -21.94 -3.76 -5.32
N VAL A 205 -20.82 -3.33 -4.75
CA VAL A 205 -19.48 -3.79 -5.11
C VAL A 205 -18.97 -4.73 -4.01
N THR A 206 -18.40 -5.86 -4.41
CA THR A 206 -17.80 -6.82 -3.48
C THR A 206 -16.28 -6.69 -3.53
N LEU A 207 -15.66 -6.47 -2.37
CA LEU A 207 -14.23 -6.50 -2.17
C LEU A 207 -13.87 -7.78 -1.43
N GLN A 208 -13.01 -8.61 -2.02
CA GLN A 208 -12.62 -9.89 -1.46
C GLN A 208 -11.24 -10.28 -1.99
N VAL A 209 -10.38 -10.78 -1.11
CA VAL A 209 -9.15 -11.50 -1.50
C VAL A 209 -9.55 -12.88 -2.02
N LYS A 210 -9.11 -13.22 -3.22
CA LYS A 210 -9.48 -14.43 -3.97
C LYS A 210 -8.38 -15.48 -3.91
#